data_AF-A0A0R2TQB5-F1
#
_entry.id   AF-A0A0R2TQB5-F1
#
_cell.length_a   1.000
_cell.length_b   1.000
_cell.length_c   1.000
_cell.angle_alpha   90.00
_cell.angle_beta   90.00
_cell.angle_gamma   90.00
#
_symmetry.space_group_name_H-M   'P 1'
#
loop_
_entity.id
_entity.type
_entity.pdbx_description
1 polymer ?
#
loop_
_entity_poly.entity_id
_entity_poly.type
_entity_poly.pdbx_seq_one_letter_code
_entity_poly.pdbx_strand_id
1 'polypeptide(L)' 'MTDQERNIIISIWDDMDLRQKLEDNPYSLTQDELMALQNNDRLNTKPKHLLADVLIKKALLQVRN' A
#
# COMPACT_ATOMS: atom_id res chain seq x y z
N MET A 1 -18.82 13.19 -3.68
CA MET A 1 -17.43 13.09 -3.23
C MET A 1 -17.44 13.21 -1.72
N THR A 2 -17.15 12.12 -1.03
CA THR A 2 -17.15 12.02 0.43
C THR A 2 -15.79 12.38 0.99
N ASP A 3 -15.74 12.87 2.23
CA ASP A 3 -14.48 13.20 2.90
C ASP A 3 -13.52 12.01 2.98
N GLN A 4 -14.07 10.80 3.00
CA GLN A 4 -13.31 9.55 2.96
C GLN A 4 -12.61 9.34 1.62
N GLU A 5 -13.30 9.57 0.50
CA GLU A 5 -12.67 9.52 -0.83
C GLU A 5 -11.57 10.57 -0.97
N ARG A 6 -11.79 11.78 -0.42
CA ARG A 6 -10.79 12.85 -0.42
C ARG A 6 -9.55 12.49 0.39
N ASN A 7 -9.70 11.93 1.58
CA ASN A 7 -8.59 11.49 2.42
C ASN A 7 -7.80 10.34 1.78
N ILE A 8 -8.48 9.42 1.10
CA ILE A 8 -7.84 8.34 0.35
C ILE A 8 -7.01 8.91 -0.80
N ILE A 9 -7.57 9.85 -1.57
CA ILE A 9 -6.86 10.49 -2.69
C ILE A 9 -5.63 11.26 -2.20
N ILE A 10 -5.76 12.06 -1.13
CA ILE A 10 -4.64 12.80 -0.54
C ILE A 10 -3.54 11.83 -0.08
N SER A 11 -3.90 10.75 0.61
CA SER A 11 -2.94 9.75 1.08
C SER A 11 -2.22 9.01 -0.07
N ILE A 12 -2.91 8.76 -1.19
CA ILE A 12 -2.29 8.14 -2.38
C ILE A 12 -1.36 9.15 -3.07
N TRP A 13 -1.75 10.42 -3.14
CA TRP A 13 -0.90 11.47 -3.73
C TRP A 13 0.34 11.75 -2.90
N ASP A 14 0.23 11.80 -1.58
CA ASP A 14 1.38 11.94 -0.69
C ASP A 14 2.34 10.75 -0.87
N ASP A 15 1.83 9.52 -1.02
CA ASP A 15 2.67 8.33 -1.28
C ASP A 15 3.41 8.43 -2.62
N MET A 16 2.75 8.96 -3.68
CA MET A 16 3.37 9.14 -4.99
C MET A 16 4.46 10.22 -4.98
N ASP A 17 4.23 11.36 -4.31
CA ASP A 17 5.23 12.43 -4.18
C ASP A 17 6.45 11.96 -3.39
N LEU A 18 6.23 11.19 -2.33
CA LEU A 18 7.29 10.60 -1.53
C LEU A 18 8.09 9.54 -2.29
N ARG A 19 7.44 8.71 -3.12
CA ARG A 19 8.14 7.75 -4.00
C ARG A 19 8.95 8.44 -5.08
N GLN A 20 8.40 9.48 -5.71
CA GLN A 20 9.11 10.28 -6.71
C GLN A 20 10.36 10.94 -6.10
N LYS A 21 10.23 11.53 -4.90
CA LYS A 21 11.36 12.09 -4.15
C LYS A 21 12.40 11.03 -3.77
N LEU A 22 11.98 9.82 -3.40
CA LEU A 22 12.90 8.71 -3.10
C LEU A 22 13.72 8.31 -4.33
N GLU A 23 13.10 8.29 -5.52
CA GLU A 23 13.76 7.97 -6.79
C GLU A 23 14.71 9.08 -7.25
N ASP A 24 14.32 10.35 -7.13
CA ASP A 24 15.11 11.49 -7.59
C ASP A 24 16.23 11.86 -6.60
N ASN A 25 15.99 11.76 -5.29
CA ASN A 25 17.01 12.05 -4.28
C ASN A 25 16.79 11.25 -2.97
N PRO A 26 17.46 10.09 -2.81
CA PRO A 26 17.21 9.16 -1.71
C PRO A 26 17.54 9.68 -0.31
N TYR A 27 18.29 10.79 -0.19
CA TYR A 27 18.67 11.40 1.08
C TYR A 27 17.89 12.68 1.41
N SER A 28 16.94 13.09 0.56
CA SER A 28 16.10 14.27 0.81
C SER A 28 14.89 14.01 1.70
N LEU A 29 14.57 12.74 1.94
CA LEU A 29 13.42 12.36 2.74
C LEU A 29 13.73 12.50 4.22
N THR A 30 12.81 13.15 4.92
CA THR A 30 12.83 13.26 6.37
C THR A 30 12.39 11.95 7.02
N GLN A 31 12.71 11.78 8.31
CA GLN A 31 12.39 10.56 9.07
C GLN A 31 10.87 10.30 9.12
N ASP A 32 10.06 11.35 9.18
CA ASP A 32 8.60 11.24 9.21
C ASP A 32 8.03 10.76 7.87
N GLU A 33 8.61 11.22 6.77
CA GLU A 33 8.25 10.80 5.40
C GLU A 33 8.62 9.33 5.14
N LEU A 34 9.78 8.89 5.64
CA LEU A 34 10.18 7.47 5.60
C LEU A 34 9.24 6.59 6.45
N MET A 35 8.80 7.07 7.61
CA MET A 35 7.82 6.35 8.43
C MET A 35 6.45 6.27 7.75
N ALA A 36 6.02 7.33 7.05
CA ALA A 36 4.77 7.32 6.27
C ALA A 36 4.82 6.28 5.15
N LEU A 37 5.90 6.26 4.36
CA LEU A 37 6.12 5.25 3.30
C LEU A 37 6.13 3.84 3.86
N GLN A 38 6.86 3.59 4.95
CA GLN A 38 6.92 2.26 5.57
C GLN A 38 5.54 1.80 6.09
N ASN A 39 4.76 2.71 6.67
CA ASN A 39 3.42 2.40 7.13
C ASN A 39 2.49 2.06 5.94
N ASN A 40 2.57 2.81 4.85
CA ASN A 40 1.81 2.54 3.64
C ASN A 40 2.21 1.21 2.99
N ASP A 41 3.51 0.89 2.89
CA ASP A 41 3.98 -0.40 2.39
C ASP A 41 3.49 -1.57 3.28
N ARG A 42 3.48 -1.38 4.60
CA ARG A 42 2.94 -2.36 5.56
C ARG A 42 1.42 -2.53 5.41
N LEU A 43 0.69 -1.44 5.13
CA LEU A 43 -0.74 -1.47 4.85
C LEU A 43 -1.04 -2.09 3.48
N ASN A 44 -0.14 -2.00 2.50
CA ASN A 44 -0.29 -2.59 1.18
C ASN A 44 0.09 -4.09 1.14
N THR A 45 0.98 -4.54 2.04
CA THR A 45 1.37 -5.97 2.15
C THR A 45 0.33 -6.82 2.88
N LYS A 46 -0.36 -6.29 3.90
CA LYS A 46 -1.45 -6.99 4.61
C LYS A 46 -2.58 -7.50 3.70
N PRO A 47 -3.18 -6.68 2.81
CA PRO A 47 -4.23 -7.13 1.91
C PRO A 47 -3.70 -8.11 0.86
N LYS A 48 -2.43 -8.01 0.45
CA LYS A 48 -1.81 -8.98 -0.48
C LYS A 48 -1.72 -10.38 0.13
N HIS A 49 -1.35 -10.49 1.40
CA HIS A 49 -1.33 -11.78 2.09
C HIS A 49 -2.74 -12.37 2.25
N LEU A 50 -3.71 -11.54 2.65
CA LEU A 50 -5.10 -11.98 2.80
C LEU A 50 -5.70 -12.41 1.45
N LEU A 51 -5.38 -11.70 0.36
CA LEU A 51 -5.79 -12.09 -0.99
C LEU A 51 -5.14 -13.41 -1.41
N ALA A 52 -3.83 -13.60 -1.15
CA ALA A 52 -3.14 -14.85 -1.44
C ALA A 52 -3.79 -16.02 -0.68
N ASP A 53 -4.10 -15.88 0.60
CA ASP A 53 -4.76 -16.92 1.41
C ASP A 53 -6.15 -17.26 0.88
N VAL A 54 -6.94 -16.26 0.48
CA VAL A 54 -8.27 -16.46 -0.10
C VAL A 54 -8.18 -17.15 -1.46
N LEU A 55 -7.21 -16.76 -2.31
CA LEU A 55 -6.97 -17.38 -3.60
C LEU A 55 -6.53 -18.84 -3.45
N ILE A 56 -5.64 -19.14 -2.49
CA ILE A 56 -5.20 -20.50 -2.17
C ILE A 56 -6.39 -21.34 -1.68
N LYS A 57 -7.20 -20.82 -0.74
CA LYS A 57 -8.42 -21.51 -0.28
C LYS A 57 -9.39 -21.79 -1.42
N LYS A 58 -9.60 -20.82 -2.32
CA LYS A 58 -10.49 -20.98 -3.48
C LYS A 58 -9.95 -22.00 -4.48
N ALA A 59 -8.64 -22.05 -4.69
CA ALA A 59 -8.00 -23.05 -5.56
C ALA A 59 -8.13 -24.47 -4.97
N LEU A 60 -7.89 -24.63 -3.67
CA LEU A 60 -8.03 -25.92 -2.97
C LEU A 60 -9.48 -26.43 -2.96
N LEU A 61 -10.46 -25.53 -2.86
CA LEU A 61 -11.88 -25.89 -2.96
C LEU A 61 -12.30 -26.29 -4.39
N GLN A 62 -11.71 -25.67 -5.43
CA GLN A 62 -11.98 -26.04 -6.82
C GLN A 62 -11.35 -27.37 -7.24
N VAL A 63 -10.21 -27.77 -6.66
CA VAL A 63 -9.55 -29.06 -6.94
C VAL A 63 -10.26 -30.24 -6.27
N ARG A 64 -11.09 -30.00 -5.24
CA ARG A 64 -11.78 -31.04 -4.47
C ARG A 64 -13.21 -31.36 -4.97
N ASN A 65 -13.74 -30.57 -5.89
CA ASN A 65 -15.02 -30.82 -6.59
C ASN A 65 -14.75 -31.42 -7.97
#